data_AF-A0A941PFR3-F1
#
_entry.id   AF-A0A941PFR3-F1
#
_cell.length_a   1.000
_cell.length_b   1.000
_cell.length_c   1.000
_cell.angle_alpha   90.00
_cell.angle_beta   90.00
_cell.angle_gamma   90.00
#
_symmetry.space_group_name_H-M   'P 1'
#
loop_
_entity.id
_entity.type
_entity.pdbx_description
1 polymer ?
#
loop_
_entity_poly.entity_id
_entity_poly.type
_entity_poly.pdbx_seq_one_letter_code
_entity_poly.pdbx_strand_id
1 'polypeptide(L)'
;ITGKEINPSRDWLNPAAHYLKTSEALHKVRNWFKRQEQSKYLAMGQTQWEKLARREGVPKNLAEKALPFFKFKNLAELYIAIGSGNLGAISVLHRVRPEELKKELVPEKLIEKPVSIKTGEFQLEGTANLLTQLARCCKPIPGDAILGYITKGRGISIHQQSCRNIQYISKKHPERLFLVSWGKETKDIYPVEIQIEAEDRAGLVRDISNVIAAHHLSLLGLTTQVDKLKNLAYIKIHFDIPGLDLLNKILQQLSQVPGVVRIHRR
;
A
#
# COMPACT_ATOMS: atom_id res chain seq x y z
N ILE A 1 -40.59 15.68 29.26
CA ILE A 1 -39.69 15.23 30.36
C ILE A 1 -38.27 15.42 29.87
N THR A 2 -37.44 16.21 30.56
CA THR A 2 -36.02 16.41 30.24
C THR A 2 -35.17 15.82 31.35
N GLY A 3 -34.16 15.02 31.01
CA GLY A 3 -33.22 14.44 31.98
C GLY A 3 -32.10 15.42 32.34
N LYS A 4 -31.53 15.27 33.55
CA LYS A 4 -30.33 16.02 33.98
C LYS A 4 -29.06 15.61 33.21
N GLU A 5 -29.02 14.40 32.66
CA GLU A 5 -27.89 13.89 31.88
C GLU A 5 -28.24 13.73 30.39
N ILE A 6 -27.33 14.19 29.53
CA ILE A 6 -27.47 14.15 28.08
C ILE A 6 -26.87 12.83 27.58
N ASN A 7 -27.72 11.85 27.28
CA ASN A 7 -27.28 10.54 26.76
C ASN A 7 -28.01 10.15 25.46
N PRO A 8 -27.68 10.79 24.32
CA PRO A 8 -28.25 10.42 23.02
C PRO A 8 -27.72 9.06 22.57
N SER A 9 -28.60 8.21 22.01
CA SER A 9 -28.21 6.91 21.45
C SER A 9 -27.68 7.06 20.02
N ARG A 10 -26.70 6.22 19.64
CA ARG A 10 -26.16 6.16 18.27
C ARG A 10 -27.20 5.69 17.26
N ASP A 11 -28.25 5.01 17.71
CA ASP A 11 -29.34 4.53 16.86
C ASP A 11 -30.15 5.66 16.23
N TRP A 12 -30.09 6.88 16.80
CA TRP A 12 -30.73 8.07 16.23
C TRP A 12 -30.13 8.49 14.89
N LEU A 13 -28.93 8.00 14.55
CA LEU A 13 -28.27 8.24 13.27
C LEU A 13 -28.67 7.24 12.18
N ASN A 14 -29.37 6.16 12.51
CA ASN A 14 -29.82 5.16 11.55
C ASN A 14 -31.01 5.70 10.74
N PRO A 15 -30.87 5.92 9.42
CA PRO A 15 -31.96 6.45 8.59
C PRO A 15 -33.19 5.54 8.55
N ALA A 16 -33.00 4.23 8.70
CA ALA A 16 -34.07 3.23 8.66
C ALA A 16 -34.92 3.18 9.94
N ALA A 17 -34.41 3.72 11.04
CA ALA A 17 -35.11 3.69 12.33
C ALA A 17 -36.06 4.89 12.54
N HIS A 18 -36.11 5.84 11.60
CA HIS A 18 -37.02 6.99 11.55
C HIS A 18 -37.12 7.86 12.82
N TYR A 19 -36.15 7.78 13.74
CA TYR A 19 -36.12 8.56 14.98
C TYR A 19 -35.96 10.07 14.75
N LEU A 20 -35.19 10.48 13.73
CA LEU A 20 -34.97 11.88 13.37
C LEU A 20 -35.57 12.18 11.98
N LYS A 21 -36.58 13.06 11.94
CA LYS A 21 -37.33 13.40 10.71
C LYS A 21 -36.73 14.55 9.91
N THR A 22 -36.06 15.50 10.58
CA THR A 22 -35.51 16.69 9.92
C THR A 22 -34.01 16.57 9.72
N SER A 23 -33.53 17.08 8.57
CA SER A 23 -32.10 17.15 8.25
C SER A 23 -31.31 17.93 9.29
N GLU A 24 -31.91 18.97 9.87
CA GLU A 24 -31.31 19.81 10.90
C GLU A 24 -31.10 19.06 12.23
N ALA A 25 -32.08 18.28 12.68
CA ALA A 25 -31.96 17.45 13.90
C ALA A 25 -30.88 16.38 13.71
N LEU A 26 -30.85 15.75 12.54
CA LEU A 26 -29.85 14.77 12.17
C LEU A 26 -28.44 15.37 12.13
N HIS A 27 -28.31 16.60 11.62
CA HIS A 27 -27.05 17.34 11.63
C HIS A 27 -26.59 17.68 13.06
N LYS A 28 -27.49 18.12 13.95
CA LYS A 28 -27.19 18.41 15.36
C LYS A 28 -26.70 17.17 16.12
N VAL A 29 -27.37 16.02 15.96
CA VAL A 29 -26.97 14.76 16.60
C VAL A 29 -25.63 14.24 16.05
N ARG A 30 -25.42 14.30 14.73
CA ARG A 30 -24.10 13.99 14.13
C ARG A 30 -23.00 14.88 14.68
N ASN A 31 -23.24 16.18 14.79
CA ASN A 31 -22.27 17.12 15.32
C ASN A 31 -21.98 16.88 16.81
N TRP A 32 -22.98 16.48 17.59
CA TRP A 32 -22.81 16.12 18.99
C TRP A 32 -21.89 14.90 19.15
N PHE A 33 -22.13 13.82 18.40
CA PHE A 33 -21.25 12.64 18.42
C PHE A 33 -19.86 12.95 17.87
N LYS A 34 -19.76 13.75 16.80
CA LYS A 34 -18.48 14.20 16.25
C LYS A 34 -17.67 14.98 17.30
N ARG A 35 -18.30 15.83 18.11
CA ARG A 35 -17.66 16.55 19.22
C ARG A 35 -17.26 15.61 20.37
N GLN A 36 -18.08 14.61 20.69
CA GLN A 36 -17.76 13.62 21.72
C GLN A 36 -16.57 12.73 21.32
N GLU A 37 -16.46 12.38 20.04
CA GLU A 37 -15.38 11.54 19.52
C GLU A 37 -14.09 12.34 19.25
N GLN A 38 -14.19 13.66 19.09
CA GLN A 38 -13.02 14.52 18.90
C GLN A 38 -12.03 14.44 20.06
N SER A 39 -12.49 14.40 21.32
CA SER A 39 -11.58 14.25 22.47
C SER A 39 -10.89 12.89 22.49
N LYS A 40 -11.60 11.84 22.09
CA LYS A 40 -11.05 10.48 21.95
C LYS A 40 -10.00 10.43 20.83
N TYR A 41 -10.31 10.99 19.66
CA TYR A 41 -9.36 11.04 18.54
C TYR A 41 -8.15 11.92 18.83
N LEU A 42 -8.34 13.03 19.55
CA LEU A 42 -7.24 13.86 20.04
C LEU A 42 -6.27 13.03 20.91
N ALA A 43 -6.79 12.36 21.94
CA ALA A 43 -5.97 11.55 22.84
C ALA A 43 -5.29 10.37 22.13
N MET A 44 -6.01 9.71 21.21
CA MET A 44 -5.45 8.65 20.37
C MET A 44 -4.33 9.16 19.46
N GLY A 45 -4.53 10.31 18.82
CA GLY A 45 -3.53 10.92 17.94
C GLY A 45 -2.28 11.40 18.68
N GLN A 46 -2.46 11.99 19.86
CA GLN A 46 -1.35 12.33 20.76
C GLN A 46 -0.55 11.08 21.13
N THR A 47 -1.22 10.03 21.61
CA THR A 47 -0.57 8.77 21.98
C THR A 47 0.18 8.14 20.80
N GLN A 48 -0.40 8.17 19.60
CA GLN A 48 0.22 7.64 18.39
C GLN A 48 1.46 8.44 17.99
N TRP A 49 1.39 9.78 18.03
CA TRP A 49 2.52 10.64 17.76
C TRP A 49 3.64 10.44 18.79
N GLU A 50 3.31 10.39 20.08
CA GLU A 50 4.28 10.21 21.14
C GLU A 50 5.02 8.87 21.06
N LYS A 51 4.30 7.78 20.77
CA LYS A 51 4.90 6.45 20.56
C LYS A 51 5.86 6.46 19.37
N LEU A 52 5.47 7.11 18.27
CA LEU A 52 6.31 7.23 17.10
C LEU A 52 7.54 8.10 17.38
N ALA A 53 7.35 9.26 18.02
CA ALA A 53 8.43 10.18 18.36
C ALA A 53 9.48 9.52 19.26
N ARG A 54 9.03 8.77 20.27
CA ARG A 54 9.90 7.99 21.16
C ARG A 54 10.65 6.89 20.40
N ARG A 55 9.98 6.18 19.50
CA ARG A 55 10.60 5.10 18.69
C ARG A 55 11.70 5.65 17.79
N GLU A 56 11.47 6.81 17.19
CA GLU A 56 12.36 7.42 16.18
C GLU A 56 13.36 8.41 16.78
N GLY A 57 13.39 8.57 18.11
CA GLY A 57 14.33 9.44 18.82
C GLY A 57 14.13 10.94 18.54
N VAL A 58 12.93 11.37 18.14
CA VAL A 58 12.63 12.76 17.81
C VAL A 58 11.84 13.47 18.92
N PRO A 59 11.98 14.79 19.07
CA PRO A 59 11.29 15.52 20.12
C PRO A 59 9.80 15.69 19.79
N LYS A 60 8.93 15.62 20.81
CA LYS A 60 7.46 15.64 20.64
C LYS A 60 6.95 16.92 19.97
N ASN A 61 7.57 18.06 20.27
CA ASN A 61 7.24 19.37 19.69
C ASN A 61 7.53 19.48 18.19
N LEU A 62 8.21 18.48 17.59
CA LEU A 62 8.45 18.46 16.15
C LEU A 62 7.14 18.44 15.34
N ALA A 63 6.03 17.99 15.93
CA ALA A 63 4.70 18.06 15.32
C ALA A 63 4.25 19.50 15.00
N GLU A 64 4.72 20.51 15.75
CA GLU A 64 4.32 21.92 15.52
C GLU A 64 4.81 22.42 14.17
N LYS A 65 5.98 21.96 13.75
CA LYS A 65 6.54 22.26 12.43
C LYS A 65 5.68 21.68 11.31
N ALA A 66 4.82 20.69 11.57
CA ALA A 66 3.96 20.06 10.57
C ALA A 66 2.72 20.89 10.23
N LEU A 67 2.28 21.77 11.14
CA LEU A 67 1.07 22.57 11.01
C LEU A 67 0.97 23.34 9.68
N PRO A 68 1.99 24.12 9.26
CA PRO A 68 1.93 24.85 7.99
C PRO A 68 1.87 23.92 6.77
N PHE A 69 2.53 22.76 6.80
CA PHE A 69 2.56 21.84 5.66
C PHE A 69 1.23 21.16 5.37
N PHE A 70 0.44 20.90 6.43
CA PHE A 70 -0.85 20.24 6.32
C PHE A 70 -2.03 21.20 6.51
N LYS A 71 -1.76 22.51 6.58
CA LYS A 71 -2.76 23.59 6.71
C LYS A 71 -3.65 23.44 7.97
N PHE A 72 -3.11 22.91 9.06
CA PHE A 72 -3.81 22.85 10.34
C PHE A 72 -3.55 24.10 11.17
N LYS A 73 -4.57 24.56 11.91
CA LYS A 73 -4.48 25.78 12.73
C LYS A 73 -3.77 25.55 14.05
N ASN A 74 -3.82 24.33 14.58
CA ASN A 74 -3.24 23.97 15.86
C ASN A 74 -2.91 22.47 15.92
N LEU A 75 -2.12 22.08 16.92
CA LEU A 75 -1.76 20.68 17.17
C LEU A 75 -2.98 19.79 17.45
N ALA A 76 -4.05 20.33 18.03
CA ALA A 76 -5.24 19.55 18.33
C ALA A 76 -5.92 19.03 17.05
N GLU A 77 -6.04 19.86 16.02
CA GLU A 77 -6.55 19.45 14.71
C GLU A 77 -5.65 18.38 14.06
N LEU A 78 -4.33 18.55 14.16
CA LEU A 78 -3.36 17.58 13.67
C LEU A 78 -3.51 16.22 14.39
N TYR A 79 -3.60 16.21 15.71
CA TYR A 79 -3.77 14.98 16.48
C TYR A 79 -5.13 14.34 16.24
N ILE A 80 -6.21 15.12 16.09
CA ILE A 80 -7.51 14.58 15.70
C ILE A 80 -7.42 13.92 14.31
N ALA A 81 -6.72 14.53 13.35
CA ALA A 81 -6.51 13.96 12.02
C ALA A 81 -5.68 12.66 12.07
N ILE A 82 -4.69 12.59 12.97
CA ILE A 82 -3.90 11.37 13.21
C ILE A 82 -4.76 10.28 13.85
N GLY A 83 -5.45 10.60 14.96
CA GLY A 83 -6.24 9.62 15.72
C GLY A 83 -7.49 9.13 14.98
N SER A 84 -8.05 9.93 14.08
CA SER A 84 -9.14 9.52 13.18
C SER A 84 -8.66 8.69 11.97
N GLY A 85 -7.35 8.63 11.72
CA GLY A 85 -6.76 7.88 10.61
C GLY A 85 -6.77 8.62 9.26
N ASN A 86 -7.24 9.87 9.23
CA ASN A 86 -7.21 10.72 8.03
C ASN A 86 -5.78 11.11 7.64
N LEU A 87 -4.85 11.13 8.61
CA LEU A 87 -3.44 11.43 8.39
C LEU A 87 -2.56 10.43 9.15
N GLY A 88 -1.53 9.89 8.50
CA GLY A 88 -0.58 8.99 9.16
C GLY A 88 0.47 9.74 9.98
N ALA A 89 0.69 9.35 11.24
CA ALA A 89 1.74 9.93 12.09
C ALA A 89 3.14 9.85 11.45
N ILE A 90 3.44 8.77 10.70
CA ILE A 90 4.70 8.58 9.97
C ILE A 90 4.86 9.63 8.85
N SER A 91 3.77 9.92 8.12
CA SER A 91 3.77 10.94 7.07
C SER A 91 4.03 12.33 7.63
N VAL A 92 3.50 12.60 8.83
CA VAL A 92 3.79 13.85 9.56
C VAL A 92 5.28 13.92 9.89
N LEU A 93 5.84 12.84 10.47
CA LEU A 93 7.26 12.78 10.85
C LEU A 93 8.20 13.00 9.67
N HIS A 94 7.99 12.32 8.54
CA HIS A 94 8.83 12.47 7.34
C HIS A 94 8.83 13.90 6.80
N ARG A 95 7.73 14.64 6.99
CA ARG A 95 7.60 16.01 6.49
C ARG A 95 8.38 17.03 7.34
N VAL A 96 8.58 16.74 8.63
CA VAL A 96 9.18 17.69 9.59
C VAL A 96 10.58 17.30 10.06
N ARG A 97 11.06 16.12 9.68
CA ARG A 97 12.41 15.66 10.04
C ARG A 97 13.46 16.61 9.44
N PRO A 98 14.39 17.18 10.25
CA PRO A 98 15.46 18.02 9.74
C PRO A 98 16.36 17.27 8.75
N GLU A 99 16.79 17.95 7.69
CA GLU A 99 17.72 17.44 6.66
C GLU A 99 19.00 16.83 7.26
N GLU A 100 19.47 17.35 8.40
CA GLU A 100 20.72 16.93 9.05
C GLU A 100 20.64 15.54 9.74
N LEU A 101 19.43 15.03 10.01
CA LEU A 101 19.18 13.67 10.54
C LEU A 101 18.85 12.65 9.44
N LYS A 102 19.16 12.97 8.17
CA LYS A 102 19.03 12.08 7.00
C LYS A 102 20.26 11.19 6.76
N LYS A 103 21.18 11.05 7.72
CA LYS A 103 22.24 10.04 7.60
C LYS A 103 21.76 8.69 8.12
N GLU A 104 21.85 7.73 7.20
CA GLU A 104 21.57 6.30 7.33
C GLU A 104 20.10 5.89 7.44
N LEU A 105 19.46 5.67 6.29
CA LEU A 105 19.08 4.32 5.84
C LEU A 105 18.24 4.38 4.55
N VAL A 106 18.82 3.77 3.51
CA VAL A 106 18.21 3.27 2.25
C VAL A 106 17.89 4.34 1.19
N PRO A 107 18.38 4.16 -0.06
CA PRO A 107 18.07 5.05 -1.16
C PRO A 107 16.57 5.11 -1.39
N GLU A 108 16.14 6.33 -1.68
CA GLU A 108 14.82 6.79 -2.07
C GLU A 108 14.12 5.78 -3.00
N LYS A 109 13.38 4.84 -2.42
CA LYS A 109 12.32 4.16 -3.16
C LYS A 109 11.30 5.25 -3.47
N LEU A 110 11.28 5.65 -4.73
CA LEU A 110 10.12 6.26 -5.39
C LEU A 110 8.87 5.64 -4.77
N ILE A 111 8.19 6.40 -3.91
CA ILE A 111 6.84 6.07 -3.48
C ILE A 111 6.02 6.31 -4.74
N GLU A 112 5.96 5.29 -5.60
CA GLU A 112 4.96 5.22 -6.65
C GLU A 112 3.62 5.47 -5.96
N LYS A 113 3.03 6.61 -6.29
CA LYS A 113 1.68 6.98 -5.84
C LYS A 113 0.78 5.75 -6.06
N PRO A 114 -0.13 5.42 -5.13
CA PRO A 114 -1.10 4.37 -5.40
C PRO A 114 -1.79 4.74 -6.71
N VAL A 115 -1.56 3.92 -7.75
CA VAL A 115 -2.23 4.08 -9.04
C VAL A 115 -3.69 3.88 -8.74
N SER A 116 -4.47 4.97 -8.77
CA SER A 116 -5.92 4.89 -8.78
C SER A 116 -6.28 4.29 -10.12
N ILE A 117 -6.54 2.99 -10.11
CA ILE A 117 -6.90 2.28 -11.32
C ILE A 117 -8.34 2.68 -11.68
N LYS A 118 -8.51 3.18 -12.92
CA LYS A 118 -9.83 3.50 -13.46
C LYS A 118 -10.63 2.21 -13.58
N THR A 119 -11.94 2.35 -13.42
CA THR A 119 -12.98 1.31 -13.35
C THR A 119 -13.11 0.40 -14.60
N GLY A 120 -12.17 0.46 -15.55
CA GLY A 120 -12.08 -0.41 -16.73
C GLY A 120 -11.03 -1.54 -16.65
N GLU A 121 -10.08 -1.49 -15.70
CA GLU A 121 -8.99 -2.48 -15.59
C GLU A 121 -9.38 -3.75 -14.80
N PHE A 122 -10.56 -3.79 -14.15
CA PHE A 122 -11.03 -4.95 -13.39
C PHE A 122 -12.52 -5.18 -13.58
N GLN A 123 -12.91 -6.46 -13.73
CA GLN A 123 -14.32 -6.86 -13.75
C GLN A 123 -14.64 -7.58 -12.44
N LEU A 124 -15.61 -7.02 -11.71
CA LEU A 124 -16.20 -7.59 -10.51
C LEU A 124 -17.55 -8.21 -10.90
N GLU A 125 -17.79 -9.48 -10.55
CA GLU A 125 -19.13 -10.05 -10.67
C GLU A 125 -20.09 -9.32 -9.72
N GLY A 126 -20.96 -8.48 -10.28
CA GLY A 126 -22.20 -8.04 -9.62
C GLY A 126 -22.25 -6.65 -8.99
N THR A 127 -21.18 -5.85 -8.91
CA THR A 127 -21.29 -4.43 -8.46
C THR A 127 -20.26 -3.49 -9.10
N ALA A 128 -20.73 -2.34 -9.58
CA ALA A 128 -19.90 -1.29 -10.18
C ALA A 128 -19.40 -0.28 -9.13
N ASN A 129 -18.19 0.25 -9.32
CA ASN A 129 -17.58 1.39 -8.61
C ASN A 129 -17.19 1.19 -7.13
N LEU A 130 -16.42 0.15 -6.81
CA LEU A 130 -15.72 0.05 -5.52
C LEU A 130 -14.27 0.51 -5.63
N LEU A 131 -13.77 1.23 -4.62
CA LEU A 131 -12.38 1.66 -4.52
C LEU A 131 -11.47 0.42 -4.50
N THR A 132 -10.69 0.20 -5.56
CA THR A 132 -9.80 -0.95 -5.73
C THR A 132 -8.33 -0.51 -5.74
N GLN A 133 -7.46 -1.33 -5.16
CA GLN A 133 -6.02 -1.12 -5.17
C GLN A 133 -5.26 -2.44 -5.32
N LEU A 134 -4.13 -2.42 -6.03
CA LEU A 134 -3.23 -3.57 -6.11
C LEU A 134 -2.45 -3.76 -4.79
N ALA A 135 -2.33 -5.01 -4.35
CA ALA A 135 -1.61 -5.33 -3.13
C ALA A 135 -0.09 -5.22 -3.32
N ARG A 136 0.56 -4.51 -2.39
CA ARG A 136 2.03 -4.34 -2.37
C ARG A 136 2.81 -5.61 -2.05
N CYS A 137 2.14 -6.66 -1.57
CA CYS A 137 2.81 -7.88 -1.11
C CYS A 137 3.02 -8.94 -2.20
N CYS A 138 2.28 -8.87 -3.30
CA CYS A 138 2.42 -9.80 -4.43
C CYS A 138 2.43 -9.10 -5.79
N LYS A 139 2.15 -7.78 -5.84
CA LYS A 139 2.18 -6.93 -7.05
C LYS A 139 1.57 -7.63 -8.28
N PRO A 140 0.24 -7.88 -8.27
CA PRO A 140 -0.41 -8.54 -9.40
C PRO A 140 -0.27 -7.73 -10.69
N ILE A 141 0.01 -8.41 -11.80
CA ILE A 141 0.00 -7.85 -13.16
C ILE A 141 -1.07 -8.54 -14.02
N PRO A 142 -1.57 -7.91 -15.10
CA PRO A 142 -2.56 -8.55 -15.95
C PRO A 142 -2.12 -9.91 -16.47
N GLY A 143 -3.06 -10.85 -16.43
CA GLY A 143 -2.82 -12.27 -16.71
C GLY A 143 -2.53 -13.10 -15.45
N ASP A 144 -2.17 -12.50 -14.32
CA ASP A 144 -2.09 -13.22 -13.05
C ASP A 144 -3.49 -13.68 -12.61
N ALA A 145 -3.59 -14.87 -12.01
CA ALA A 145 -4.77 -15.28 -11.26
C ALA A 145 -4.89 -14.43 -9.98
N ILE A 146 -5.96 -13.63 -9.90
CA ILE A 146 -6.16 -12.65 -8.83
C ILE A 146 -7.39 -12.93 -7.95
N LEU A 147 -7.34 -12.42 -6.72
CA LEU A 147 -8.40 -12.45 -5.72
C LEU A 147 -8.61 -11.04 -5.14
N GLY A 148 -9.87 -10.71 -4.86
CA GLY A 148 -10.25 -9.48 -4.17
C GLY A 148 -10.43 -9.72 -2.67
N TYR A 149 -9.98 -8.77 -1.86
CA TYR A 149 -10.15 -8.80 -0.41
C TYR A 149 -10.69 -7.48 0.14
N ILE A 150 -11.78 -7.54 0.90
CA ILE A 150 -12.37 -6.35 1.55
C ILE A 150 -11.50 -5.93 2.73
N THR A 151 -10.85 -4.77 2.62
CA THR A 151 -10.05 -4.20 3.71
C THR A 151 -10.90 -3.30 4.61
N LYS A 152 -10.52 -3.15 5.89
CA LYS A 152 -11.15 -2.17 6.78
C LYS A 152 -10.68 -0.76 6.40
N GLY A 153 -11.51 -0.02 5.66
CA GLY A 153 -11.33 1.41 5.38
C GLY A 153 -10.47 1.79 4.18
N ARG A 154 -9.89 0.82 3.44
CA ARG A 154 -9.13 1.10 2.20
C ARG A 154 -9.74 0.49 0.94
N GLY A 155 -11.02 0.11 0.99
CA GLY A 155 -11.72 -0.54 -0.10
C GLY A 155 -11.23 -1.97 -0.34
N ILE A 156 -11.12 -2.37 -1.59
CA ILE A 156 -10.74 -3.71 -2.04
C ILE A 156 -9.25 -3.75 -2.36
N SER A 157 -8.54 -4.71 -1.76
CA SER A 157 -7.15 -5.03 -2.10
C SER A 157 -7.11 -6.24 -3.04
N ILE A 158 -6.42 -6.11 -4.17
CA ILE A 158 -6.28 -7.15 -5.18
C ILE A 158 -4.97 -7.90 -4.97
N HIS A 159 -5.06 -9.20 -4.74
CA HIS A 159 -3.93 -10.09 -4.48
C HIS A 159 -3.81 -11.14 -5.59
N GLN A 160 -2.62 -11.73 -5.75
CA GLN A 160 -2.49 -13.01 -6.47
C GLN A 160 -3.09 -14.14 -5.63
N GLN A 161 -3.69 -15.11 -6.30
CA GLN A 161 -4.31 -16.28 -5.65
C GLN A 161 -3.31 -17.08 -4.79
N SER A 162 -2.04 -17.12 -5.20
CA SER A 162 -0.96 -17.81 -4.49
C SER A 162 -0.32 -16.99 -3.35
N CYS A 163 -0.80 -15.76 -3.07
CA CYS A 163 -0.19 -14.90 -2.08
C CYS A 163 -0.34 -15.46 -0.66
N ARG A 164 0.78 -15.66 0.06
CA ARG A 164 0.76 -16.18 1.44
C ARG A 164 -0.05 -15.30 2.41
N ASN A 165 0.01 -13.98 2.23
CA ASN A 165 -0.72 -13.04 3.06
C ASN A 165 -2.24 -13.20 2.88
N ILE A 166 -2.72 -13.36 1.64
CA ILE A 166 -4.15 -13.53 1.42
C ILE A 166 -4.62 -14.87 1.97
N GLN A 167 -3.84 -15.94 1.79
CA GLN A 167 -4.14 -17.26 2.34
C GLN A 167 -4.21 -17.27 3.87
N TYR A 168 -3.37 -16.49 4.54
CA TYR A 168 -3.41 -16.38 6.00
C TYR A 168 -4.64 -15.59 6.48
N ILE A 169 -4.93 -14.47 5.83
CA ILE A 169 -6.02 -13.58 6.25
C ILE A 169 -7.39 -14.16 5.88
N SER A 170 -7.51 -14.83 4.72
CA SER A 170 -8.76 -15.46 4.29
C SER A 170 -9.19 -16.58 5.23
N LYS A 171 -8.26 -17.30 5.88
CA LYS A 171 -8.60 -18.28 6.91
C LYS A 171 -9.32 -17.67 8.12
N LYS A 172 -9.02 -16.41 8.45
CA LYS A 172 -9.64 -15.70 9.59
C LYS A 172 -10.94 -15.01 9.22
N HIS A 173 -11.06 -14.56 7.97
CA HIS A 173 -12.20 -13.80 7.46
C HIS A 173 -12.52 -14.22 6.02
N PRO A 174 -13.02 -15.45 5.79
CA PRO A 174 -13.30 -15.96 4.45
C PRO A 174 -14.42 -15.15 3.75
N GLU A 175 -15.34 -14.56 4.52
CA GLU A 175 -16.46 -13.77 4.03
C GLU A 175 -16.04 -12.49 3.29
N ARG A 176 -14.77 -12.08 3.42
CA ARG A 176 -14.21 -10.88 2.79
C ARG A 176 -13.43 -11.18 1.52
N LEU A 177 -13.35 -12.45 1.11
CA LEU A 177 -12.64 -12.89 -0.09
C LEU A 177 -13.64 -13.12 -1.23
N PHE A 178 -13.30 -12.68 -2.43
CA PHE A 178 -14.11 -12.93 -3.63
C PHE A 178 -13.22 -13.00 -4.88
N LEU A 179 -13.76 -13.60 -5.94
CA LEU A 179 -13.08 -13.72 -7.22
C LEU A 179 -13.12 -12.40 -7.99
N VAL A 180 -12.02 -12.07 -8.65
CA VAL A 180 -11.87 -10.87 -9.47
C VAL A 180 -11.17 -11.28 -10.76
N SER A 181 -11.52 -10.65 -11.87
CA SER A 181 -10.80 -10.82 -13.13
C SER A 181 -10.29 -9.47 -13.64
N TRP A 182 -9.24 -9.54 -14.45
CA TRP A 182 -8.75 -8.38 -15.18
C TRP A 182 -9.81 -7.91 -16.19
N GLY A 183 -9.96 -6.60 -16.31
CA GLY A 183 -10.82 -5.94 -17.29
C GLY A 183 -10.16 -5.90 -18.67
N LYS A 184 -10.91 -5.45 -19.68
CA LYS A 184 -10.49 -5.45 -21.09
C LYS A 184 -9.58 -4.28 -21.48
N GLU A 185 -9.54 -3.22 -20.68
CA GLU A 185 -8.62 -2.10 -20.89
C GLU A 185 -7.38 -2.32 -20.02
N THR A 186 -6.35 -2.97 -20.56
CA THR A 186 -5.03 -3.08 -19.90
C THR A 186 -4.13 -1.97 -20.42
N LYS A 187 -3.29 -1.40 -19.54
CA LYS A 187 -2.17 -0.54 -19.96
C LYS A 187 -1.22 -1.33 -20.87
N ASP A 188 -0.53 -0.63 -21.76
CA ASP A 188 0.38 -1.26 -22.70
C ASP A 188 1.67 -1.81 -22.06
N ILE A 189 2.05 -1.34 -20.86
CA ILE A 189 3.28 -1.75 -20.16
C ILE A 189 3.15 -1.72 -18.62
N TYR A 190 3.85 -2.64 -17.94
CA TYR A 190 3.82 -2.89 -16.50
C TYR A 190 5.24 -3.09 -15.92
N PRO A 191 5.57 -2.43 -14.78
CA PRO A 191 6.86 -2.62 -14.14
C PRO A 191 6.95 -3.97 -13.43
N VAL A 192 8.04 -4.69 -13.65
CA VAL A 192 8.33 -5.98 -13.03
C VAL A 192 9.70 -5.96 -12.37
N GLU A 193 9.78 -6.51 -11.15
CA GLU A 193 11.03 -6.77 -10.42
C GLU A 193 11.24 -8.29 -10.35
N ILE A 194 12.37 -8.76 -10.87
CA ILE A 194 12.80 -10.15 -10.74
C ILE A 194 14.08 -10.23 -9.91
N GLN A 195 14.22 -11.31 -9.16
CA GLN A 195 15.43 -11.65 -8.44
C GLN A 195 15.97 -12.98 -8.97
N ILE A 196 17.23 -12.97 -9.35
CA ILE A 196 17.98 -14.11 -9.88
C ILE A 196 19.07 -14.46 -8.87
N GLU A 197 19.17 -15.73 -8.55
CA GLU A 197 20.26 -16.35 -7.79
C GLU A 197 21.03 -17.24 -8.75
N ALA A 198 22.32 -16.99 -8.87
CA ALA A 198 23.19 -17.68 -9.81
C ALA A 198 24.59 -17.88 -9.20
N GLU A 199 25.34 -18.85 -9.71
CA GLU A 199 26.76 -19.01 -9.41
C GLU A 199 27.56 -17.84 -9.98
N ASP A 200 28.43 -17.25 -9.15
CA ASP A 200 29.26 -16.13 -9.58
C ASP A 200 30.32 -16.59 -10.58
N ARG A 201 30.31 -15.97 -11.77
CA ARG A 201 31.27 -16.23 -12.83
C ARG A 201 31.45 -15.03 -13.74
N ALA A 202 32.60 -15.00 -14.41
CA ALA A 202 32.87 -14.01 -15.44
C ALA A 202 31.79 -14.07 -16.55
N GLY A 203 31.25 -12.90 -16.90
CA GLY A 203 30.25 -12.76 -17.96
C GLY A 203 28.80 -12.99 -17.53
N LEU A 204 28.50 -13.39 -16.29
CA LEU A 204 27.12 -13.65 -15.83
C LEU A 204 26.17 -12.47 -16.09
N VAL A 205 26.56 -11.26 -15.66
CA VAL A 205 25.74 -10.06 -15.82
C VAL A 205 25.51 -9.74 -17.31
N ARG A 206 26.53 -9.96 -18.16
CA ARG A 206 26.42 -9.77 -19.61
C ARG A 206 25.43 -10.75 -20.23
N ASP A 207 25.53 -12.02 -19.88
CA ASP A 207 24.68 -13.07 -20.44
C ASP A 207 23.20 -12.83 -20.07
N ILE A 208 22.94 -12.45 -18.82
CA ILE A 208 21.60 -12.05 -18.35
C ILE A 208 21.10 -10.78 -19.07
N SER A 209 21.96 -9.78 -19.22
CA SER A 209 21.60 -8.52 -19.90
C SER A 209 21.27 -8.74 -21.37
N ASN A 210 21.99 -9.65 -22.05
CA ASN A 210 21.75 -10.03 -23.44
C ASN A 210 20.38 -10.68 -23.63
N VAL A 211 19.95 -11.55 -22.70
CA VAL A 211 18.60 -12.15 -22.75
C VAL A 211 17.53 -11.07 -22.71
N ILE A 212 17.68 -10.06 -21.84
CA ILE A 212 16.69 -8.99 -21.72
C ILE A 212 16.72 -8.06 -22.93
N ALA A 213 17.92 -7.69 -23.40
CA ALA A 213 18.11 -6.83 -24.56
C ALA A 213 17.55 -7.44 -25.86
N ALA A 214 17.57 -8.76 -25.99
CA ALA A 214 16.99 -9.48 -27.13
C ALA A 214 15.47 -9.28 -27.27
N HIS A 215 14.76 -8.90 -26.20
CA HIS A 215 13.33 -8.58 -26.24
C HIS A 215 13.04 -7.08 -26.38
N HIS A 216 14.05 -6.27 -26.69
CA HIS A 216 13.94 -4.81 -26.81
C HIS A 216 13.36 -4.12 -25.56
N LEU A 217 13.58 -4.71 -24.38
CA LEU A 217 13.12 -4.15 -23.11
C LEU A 217 14.16 -3.22 -22.51
N SER A 218 13.69 -2.08 -22.01
CA SER A 218 14.55 -1.13 -21.28
C SER A 218 14.68 -1.54 -19.82
N LEU A 219 15.93 -1.64 -19.36
CA LEU A 219 16.26 -1.85 -17.96
C LEU A 219 16.08 -0.54 -17.18
N LEU A 220 15.18 -0.54 -16.21
CA LEU A 220 14.97 0.59 -15.30
C LEU A 220 15.98 0.58 -14.15
N GLY A 221 16.46 -0.61 -13.77
CA GLY A 221 17.43 -0.76 -12.70
C GLY A 221 17.99 -2.16 -12.63
N LEU A 222 19.29 -2.24 -12.34
CA LEU A 222 20.00 -3.50 -12.11
C LEU A 222 20.85 -3.35 -10.85
N THR A 223 20.72 -4.29 -9.92
CA THR A 223 21.53 -4.33 -8.71
C THR A 223 22.09 -5.73 -8.53
N THR A 224 23.41 -5.82 -8.41
CA THR A 224 24.11 -7.09 -8.21
C THR A 224 24.77 -7.09 -6.84
N GLN A 225 24.62 -8.19 -6.11
CA GLN A 225 25.31 -8.45 -4.86
C GLN A 225 25.98 -9.82 -4.95
N VAL A 226 27.26 -9.90 -4.64
CA VAL A 226 28.03 -11.15 -4.70
C VAL A 226 28.38 -11.59 -3.29
N ASP A 227 28.08 -12.84 -2.97
CA ASP A 227 28.53 -13.55 -1.78
C ASP A 227 29.73 -14.43 -2.15
N LYS A 228 30.93 -13.91 -1.89
CA LYS A 228 32.19 -14.60 -2.22
C LYS A 228 32.39 -15.89 -1.43
N LEU A 229 31.79 -16.04 -0.25
CA LEU A 229 31.95 -17.24 0.58
C LEU A 229 31.16 -18.42 0.00
N LYS A 230 30.00 -18.13 -0.61
CA LYS A 230 29.12 -19.14 -1.22
C LYS A 230 29.32 -19.27 -2.73
N ASN A 231 30.15 -18.42 -3.33
CA ASN A 231 30.28 -18.28 -4.78
C ASN A 231 28.93 -18.03 -5.48
N LEU A 232 28.08 -17.20 -4.87
CA LEU A 232 26.74 -16.88 -5.38
C LEU A 232 26.60 -15.39 -5.68
N ALA A 233 25.92 -15.08 -6.78
CA ALA A 233 25.50 -13.76 -7.19
C ALA A 233 23.97 -13.64 -7.10
N TYR A 234 23.52 -12.58 -6.45
CA TYR A 234 22.12 -12.16 -6.36
C TYR A 234 21.91 -10.94 -7.23
N ILE A 235 21.14 -11.09 -8.29
CA ILE A 235 20.89 -10.03 -9.27
C ILE A 235 19.41 -9.65 -9.19
N LYS A 236 19.14 -8.37 -8.95
CA LYS A 236 17.80 -7.78 -9.01
C LYS A 236 17.69 -6.93 -10.26
N ILE A 237 16.63 -7.15 -11.01
CA ILE A 237 16.41 -6.47 -12.29
C ILE A 237 14.99 -5.92 -12.32
N HIS A 238 14.90 -4.67 -12.74
CA HIS A 238 13.68 -3.89 -12.84
C HIS A 238 13.50 -3.47 -14.30
N PHE A 239 12.36 -3.80 -14.89
CA PHE A 239 12.05 -3.45 -16.29
C PHE A 239 10.54 -3.43 -16.51
N ASP A 240 10.10 -2.71 -17.55
CA ASP A 240 8.70 -2.67 -17.96
C ASP A 240 8.41 -3.76 -19.00
N ILE A 241 7.24 -4.40 -18.91
CA ILE A 241 6.81 -5.47 -19.81
C ILE A 241 5.40 -5.18 -20.36
N PRO A 242 5.07 -5.59 -21.59
CA PRO A 242 3.74 -5.44 -22.13
C PRO A 242 2.70 -6.45 -21.60
N GLY A 243 3.15 -7.63 -21.14
CA GLY A 243 2.24 -8.63 -20.58
C GLY A 243 2.94 -9.89 -20.10
N LEU A 244 2.20 -10.71 -19.36
CA LEU A 244 2.71 -11.90 -18.65
C LEU A 244 3.34 -12.95 -19.58
N ASP A 245 2.86 -13.07 -20.82
CA ASP A 245 3.41 -14.00 -21.80
C ASP A 245 4.88 -13.72 -22.11
N LEU A 246 5.25 -12.44 -22.26
CA LEU A 246 6.63 -12.05 -22.51
C LEU A 246 7.51 -12.30 -21.28
N LEU A 247 7.00 -12.02 -20.09
CA LEU A 247 7.71 -12.31 -18.84
C LEU A 247 8.01 -13.80 -18.71
N ASN A 248 7.03 -14.67 -18.96
CA ASN A 248 7.23 -16.11 -18.87
C ASN A 248 8.31 -16.59 -19.85
N LYS A 249 8.32 -16.07 -21.08
CA LYS A 249 9.38 -16.35 -22.07
C LYS A 249 10.75 -15.90 -21.57
N ILE A 250 10.86 -14.69 -21.01
CA ILE A 250 12.11 -14.16 -20.45
C ILE A 250 12.58 -15.01 -19.27
N LEU A 251 11.69 -15.35 -18.34
CA LEU A 251 12.02 -16.19 -17.18
C LEU A 251 12.52 -17.57 -17.60
N GLN A 252 11.90 -18.17 -18.62
CA GLN A 252 12.35 -19.44 -19.20
C GLN A 252 13.75 -19.30 -19.81
N GLN A 253 14.00 -18.28 -20.63
CA GLN A 253 15.32 -18.07 -21.23
C GLN A 253 16.40 -17.76 -20.20
N LEU A 254 16.09 -16.94 -19.19
CA LEU A 254 17.00 -16.67 -18.07
C LEU A 254 17.33 -17.95 -17.29
N SER A 255 16.39 -18.88 -17.14
CA SER A 255 16.65 -20.16 -16.48
C SER A 255 17.62 -21.06 -17.25
N GLN A 256 17.78 -20.84 -18.55
CA GLN A 256 18.75 -21.56 -19.39
C GLN A 256 20.15 -20.94 -19.36
N VAL A 257 20.32 -19.76 -18.75
CA VAL A 257 21.65 -19.13 -18.63
C VAL A 257 22.51 -20.00 -17.69
N PRO A 258 23.71 -20.44 -18.14
CA PRO A 258 24.57 -21.28 -17.32
C PRO A 258 24.93 -20.60 -16.00
N GLY A 259 24.72 -21.32 -14.90
CA GLY A 259 24.94 -20.86 -13.54
C GLY A 259 23.70 -20.31 -12.84
N VAL A 260 22.57 -20.11 -13.52
CA VAL A 260 21.33 -19.68 -12.85
C VAL A 260 20.74 -20.83 -12.04
N VAL A 261 20.62 -20.62 -10.72
CA VAL A 261 20.09 -21.60 -9.77
C VAL A 261 18.59 -21.37 -9.55
N ARG A 262 18.19 -20.12 -9.38
CA ARG A 262 16.80 -19.78 -9.06
C ARG A 262 16.41 -18.41 -9.58
N ILE A 263 15.17 -18.30 -10.05
CA ILE A 263 14.56 -17.04 -10.44
C ILE A 263 13.22 -16.91 -9.74
N HIS A 264 12.93 -15.72 -9.20
CA HIS A 264 11.61 -15.43 -8.64
C HIS A 264 11.18 -13.98 -8.90
N ARG A 265 9.90 -13.80 -9.18
CA ARG A 265 9.25 -12.48 -9.26
C ARG A 265 8.96 -11.97 -7.85
N ARG A 266 9.13 -10.67 -7.61
CA ARG A 266 9.00 -10.06 -6.28
C ARG A 266 7.73 -9.25 -6.07
#